data_AF-A0A4V2ZUY8-F1
#
_entry.id   AF-A0A4V2ZUY8-F1
#
_cell.length_a   1.000
_cell.length_b   1.000
_cell.length_c   1.000
_cell.angle_alpha   90.00
_cell.angle_beta   90.00
_cell.angle_gamma   90.00
#
_symmetry.space_group_name_H-M   'P 1'
#
loop_
_entity.id
_entity.type
_entity.pdbx_description
1 polymer ?
#
loop_
_entity_poly.entity_id
_entity_poly.type
_entity_poly.pdbx_seq_one_letter_code
_entity_poly.pdbx_strand_id
1 'polypeptide(L)'
;MSADDLNVVAQARRRGRKKAQKALGRPVSTRLTEEQWQVFNEKVERSGMSPSVFLRECILTNRTQIVARPPATIERQRIMYVINKTGNNLNQLVHVANTARVAGRLSESTFVALVDELELITQLLKAHLHRVD
;
A
#
# COMPACT_ATOMS: atom_id res chain seq x y z
N MET A 1 -58.36 38.09 25.64
CA MET A 1 -57.45 36.96 25.34
C MET A 1 -56.13 37.28 26.00
N SER A 2 -55.80 36.58 27.10
CA SER A 2 -54.63 36.86 27.94
C SER A 2 -53.38 36.21 27.36
N ALA A 3 -52.21 36.79 27.62
CA ALA A 3 -50.91 36.29 27.17
C ALA A 3 -50.55 34.89 27.71
N ASP A 4 -51.31 34.37 28.67
CA ASP A 4 -51.14 33.02 29.23
C ASP A 4 -51.63 31.89 28.30
N ASP A 5 -52.57 32.16 27.39
CA ASP A 5 -53.12 31.12 26.50
C ASP A 5 -52.14 30.72 25.39
N LEU A 6 -51.14 31.56 25.09
CA LEU A 6 -50.12 31.29 24.07
C LEU A 6 -48.96 30.41 24.57
N ASN A 7 -48.82 30.23 25.89
CA ASN A 7 -47.67 29.52 26.47
C ASN A 7 -47.92 28.01 26.65
N VAL A 8 -49.16 27.55 26.48
CA VAL A 8 -49.52 26.12 26.61
C VAL A 8 -49.16 25.31 25.34
N VAL A 9 -49.04 25.97 24.18
CA VAL A 9 -48.74 25.30 22.89
C VAL A 9 -47.23 25.14 22.62
N ALA A 10 -46.38 25.85 23.38
CA ALA A 10 -44.93 25.92 23.12
C ALA A 10 -44.08 24.86 23.85
N GLN A 11 -44.68 23.98 24.66
CA GLN A 11 -43.96 22.84 25.25
C GLN A 11 -44.33 21.54 24.55
N ALA A 12 -44.10 21.50 23.23
CA ALA A 12 -43.95 20.24 22.52
C ALA A 12 -42.79 19.48 23.16
N ARG A 13 -43.14 18.52 24.02
CA ARG A 13 -42.24 17.57 24.69
C ARG A 13 -41.10 17.19 23.75
N ARG A 14 -39.90 17.67 24.03
CA ARG A 14 -38.66 17.12 23.46
C ARG A 14 -38.53 15.68 23.95
N ARG A 15 -39.25 14.77 23.30
CA ARG A 15 -39.08 13.32 23.46
C ARG A 15 -37.69 13.00 22.93
N GLY A 16 -36.71 13.02 23.83
CA GLY A 16 -35.37 12.50 23.54
C GLY A 16 -35.53 11.11 22.93
N ARG A 17 -34.96 10.93 21.73
CA ARG A 17 -34.98 9.64 21.05
C ARG A 17 -34.29 8.62 21.97
N LYS A 18 -35.01 7.57 22.38
CA LYS A 18 -34.45 6.50 23.21
C LYS A 18 -33.18 5.97 22.50
N LYS A 19 -32.02 6.07 23.17
CA LYS A 19 -30.77 5.47 22.66
C LYS A 19 -31.01 3.96 22.57
N ALA A 20 -30.98 3.42 21.35
CA ALA A 20 -30.98 1.98 21.15
C ALA A 20 -29.79 1.37 21.90
N GLN A 21 -30.02 0.26 22.62
CA GLN A 21 -29.01 -0.41 23.47
C GLN A 21 -27.74 -0.87 22.72
N LYS A 22 -27.76 -0.86 21.37
CA LYS A 22 -26.59 -1.02 20.49
C LYS A 22 -26.57 0.09 19.43
N ALA A 23 -26.51 1.34 19.85
CA ALA A 23 -26.35 2.44 18.90
C ALA A 23 -25.03 2.27 18.13
N LEU A 24 -25.06 2.44 16.81
CA LEU A 24 -23.86 2.44 15.97
C LEU A 24 -22.87 3.48 16.53
N GLY A 25 -21.62 3.07 16.70
CA GLY A 25 -20.58 3.86 17.34
C GLY A 25 -19.82 4.76 16.37
N ARG A 26 -18.56 4.38 16.08
CA ARG A 26 -17.63 5.19 15.28
C ARG A 26 -17.90 5.04 13.78
N PRO A 27 -17.88 6.14 13.00
CA PRO A 27 -17.99 6.06 11.55
C PRO A 27 -16.70 5.51 10.93
N VAL A 28 -16.84 4.76 9.84
CA VAL A 28 -15.76 4.37 8.93
C VAL A 28 -16.08 4.99 7.57
N SER A 29 -15.19 5.84 7.07
CA SER A 29 -15.38 6.54 5.81
C SER A 29 -14.07 6.71 5.05
N THR A 30 -14.18 6.83 3.73
CA THR A 30 -13.09 7.19 2.83
C THR A 30 -13.63 8.11 1.76
N ARG A 31 -12.78 8.99 1.21
CA ARG A 31 -13.15 9.81 0.05
C ARG A 31 -12.98 8.97 -1.21
N LEU A 32 -13.95 9.07 -2.11
CA LEU A 32 -13.92 8.42 -3.42
C LEU A 32 -13.80 9.50 -4.49
N THR A 33 -13.13 9.18 -5.60
CA THR A 33 -13.27 9.96 -6.84
C THR A 33 -14.67 9.80 -7.39
N GLU A 34 -15.05 10.62 -8.39
CA GLU A 34 -16.37 10.52 -9.00
C GLU A 34 -16.59 9.12 -9.63
N GLU A 35 -15.58 8.61 -10.34
CA GLU A 35 -15.63 7.27 -10.96
C GLU A 35 -15.79 6.16 -9.91
N GLN A 36 -15.06 6.28 -8.80
CA GLN A 36 -15.16 5.33 -7.69
C GLN A 36 -16.53 5.40 -6.99
N TRP A 37 -17.09 6.61 -6.88
CA TRP A 37 -18.41 6.85 -6.32
C TRP A 37 -19.50 6.20 -7.17
N GLN A 38 -19.46 6.34 -8.50
CA GLN A 38 -20.40 5.69 -9.41
C GLN A 38 -20.37 4.16 -9.26
N VAL A 39 -19.18 3.56 -9.24
CA VAL A 39 -19.02 2.11 -9.01
C VAL A 39 -19.56 1.67 -7.65
N PHE A 40 -19.37 2.48 -6.61
CA PHE A 40 -19.95 2.20 -5.30
C PHE A 40 -21.49 2.28 -5.34
N ASN A 41 -22.03 3.33 -5.96
CA ASN A 41 -23.47 3.55 -6.03
C ASN A 41 -24.20 2.44 -6.80
N GLU A 42 -23.67 2.01 -7.95
CA GLU A 42 -24.23 0.88 -8.71
C GLU A 42 -24.31 -0.42 -7.89
N LYS A 43 -23.29 -0.68 -7.06
CA LYS A 43 -23.27 -1.86 -6.18
C LYS A 43 -24.32 -1.76 -5.07
N VAL A 44 -24.48 -0.57 -4.50
CA VAL A 44 -25.50 -0.30 -3.49
C VAL A 44 -26.89 -0.48 -4.09
N GLU A 45 -27.15 0.12 -5.26
CA GLU A 45 -28.44 -0.01 -5.96
C GLU A 45 -28.78 -1.47 -6.27
N ARG A 46 -27.82 -2.23 -6.81
CA ARG A 46 -28.00 -3.66 -7.10
C ARG A 46 -28.25 -4.51 -5.87
N SER A 47 -27.75 -4.08 -4.70
CA SER A 47 -27.96 -4.79 -3.44
C SER A 47 -29.34 -4.55 -2.82
N GLY A 48 -30.04 -3.48 -3.22
CA GLY A 48 -31.30 -3.04 -2.59
C GLY A 48 -31.13 -2.55 -1.14
N MET A 49 -29.90 -2.35 -0.67
CA MET A 49 -29.59 -1.89 0.68
C MET A 49 -29.30 -0.39 0.71
N SER A 50 -29.34 0.22 1.90
CA SER A 50 -28.78 1.56 2.07
C SER A 50 -27.25 1.51 2.02
N PRO A 51 -26.57 2.60 1.61
CA PRO A 51 -25.10 2.64 1.53
C PRO A 51 -24.39 2.19 2.81
N SER A 52 -24.89 2.60 3.99
CA SER A 52 -24.29 2.24 5.27
C SER A 52 -24.52 0.78 5.67
N VAL A 53 -25.62 0.16 5.24
CA VAL A 53 -25.88 -1.28 5.47
C VAL A 53 -25.01 -2.09 4.52
N PHE A 54 -24.98 -1.73 3.23
CA PHE A 54 -24.13 -2.36 2.23
C PHE A 54 -22.65 -2.34 2.65
N LEU A 55 -22.11 -1.17 2.99
CA LEU A 55 -20.71 -1.04 3.39
C LEU A 55 -20.38 -1.85 4.65
N ARG A 56 -21.27 -1.85 5.64
CA ARG A 56 -21.10 -2.66 6.86
C ARG A 56 -21.08 -4.15 6.54
N GLU A 57 -21.99 -4.61 5.69
CA GLU A 57 -22.06 -6.00 5.27
C GLU A 57 -20.78 -6.40 4.52
N CYS A 58 -20.32 -5.58 3.58
CA CYS A 58 -19.07 -5.82 2.85
C CYS A 58 -17.86 -5.95 3.78
N ILE A 59 -17.75 -5.06 4.78
CA ILE A 59 -16.65 -5.06 5.77
C ILE A 59 -16.72 -6.28 6.68
N LEU A 60 -17.90 -6.63 7.20
CA LEU A 60 -18.04 -7.69 8.21
C LEU A 60 -18.05 -9.09 7.60
N THR A 61 -18.55 -9.25 6.39
CA THR A 61 -18.68 -10.56 5.72
C THR A 61 -17.52 -10.90 4.79
N ASN A 62 -16.44 -10.09 4.79
CA ASN A 62 -15.25 -10.28 3.97
C ASN A 62 -15.56 -10.51 2.47
N ARG A 63 -16.65 -9.93 1.96
CA ARG A 63 -16.97 -9.93 0.51
C ARG A 63 -15.94 -9.14 -0.31
N THR A 64 -15.07 -8.39 0.35
CA THR A 64 -13.91 -7.71 -0.24
C THR A 64 -12.68 -8.61 -0.17
N GLN A 65 -12.10 -8.98 -1.32
CA GLN A 65 -10.75 -9.54 -1.35
C GLN A 65 -9.76 -8.50 -0.81
N ILE A 66 -9.30 -8.70 0.41
CA ILE A 66 -8.11 -8.01 0.92
C ILE A 66 -6.92 -8.81 0.43
N VAL A 67 -6.33 -8.38 -0.70
CA VAL A 67 -5.00 -8.88 -1.09
C VAL A 67 -4.01 -8.23 -0.12
N ALA A 68 -3.77 -8.87 1.03
CA ALA A 68 -2.68 -8.47 1.91
C ALA A 68 -1.39 -8.56 1.09
N ARG A 69 -0.64 -7.45 0.98
CA ARG A 69 0.75 -7.54 0.51
C ARG A 69 1.47 -8.45 1.50
N PRO A 70 1.98 -9.63 1.09
CA PRO A 70 2.74 -10.45 2.02
C PRO A 70 3.90 -9.59 2.54
N PRO A 71 4.08 -9.49 3.87
CA PRO A 71 5.24 -8.80 4.41
C PRO A 71 6.48 -9.49 3.86
N ALA A 72 7.39 -8.71 3.26
CA ALA A 72 8.65 -9.25 2.78
C ALA A 72 9.32 -10.00 3.94
N THR A 73 9.62 -11.28 3.73
CA THR A 73 10.24 -12.14 4.76
C THR A 73 11.56 -11.53 5.22
N ILE A 74 11.95 -11.78 6.47
CA ILE A 74 13.25 -11.34 7.01
C ILE A 74 14.40 -11.86 6.13
N GLU A 75 14.24 -13.05 5.57
CA GLU A 75 15.17 -13.67 4.62
C GLU A 75 15.28 -12.87 3.33
N ARG A 76 14.14 -12.46 2.73
CA ARG A 76 14.13 -11.59 1.54
C ARG A 76 14.84 -10.26 1.79
N GLN A 77 14.63 -9.64 2.96
CA GLN A 77 15.31 -8.40 3.31
C GLN A 77 16.83 -8.59 3.46
N ARG A 78 17.27 -9.71 4.07
CA ARG A 78 18.69 -10.04 4.20
C ARG A 78 19.34 -10.33 2.85
N ILE A 79 18.67 -11.08 1.97
CA ILE A 79 19.17 -11.39 0.63
C ILE A 79 19.30 -10.10 -0.19
N MET A 80 18.27 -9.24 -0.17
CA MET A 80 18.29 -7.93 -0.81
C MET A 80 19.47 -7.07 -0.31
N TYR A 81 19.72 -7.08 1.01
CA TYR A 81 20.85 -6.35 1.60
C TYR A 81 22.21 -6.87 1.09
N VAL A 82 22.42 -8.20 1.12
CA VAL A 82 23.68 -8.81 0.67
C VAL A 82 23.91 -8.53 -0.81
N ILE A 83 22.89 -8.70 -1.66
CA ILE A 83 23.01 -8.44 -3.10
C ILE A 83 23.37 -6.98 -3.38
N ASN A 84 22.71 -6.03 -2.70
CA ASN A 84 23.02 -4.60 -2.87
C ASN A 84 24.44 -4.26 -2.42
N LYS A 85 24.92 -4.87 -1.33
CA LYS A 85 26.31 -4.68 -0.88
C LYS A 85 27.31 -5.26 -1.87
N THR A 86 27.02 -6.44 -2.42
CA THR A 86 27.86 -7.05 -3.46
C THR A 86 27.91 -6.18 -4.71
N GLY A 87 26.77 -5.68 -5.20
CA GLY A 87 26.72 -4.78 -6.37
C GLY A 87 27.56 -3.50 -6.19
N ASN A 88 27.53 -2.90 -4.99
CA ASN A 88 28.36 -1.74 -4.69
C ASN A 88 29.86 -2.08 -4.70
N ASN A 89 30.24 -3.23 -4.15
CA ASN A 89 31.64 -3.67 -4.17
C ASN A 89 32.12 -3.93 -5.61
N LEU A 90 31.28 -4.52 -6.47
CA LEU A 90 31.60 -4.71 -7.89
C LEU A 90 31.83 -3.38 -8.60
N ASN A 91 30.97 -2.38 -8.38
CA ASN A 91 31.16 -1.04 -8.96
C ASN A 91 32.49 -0.41 -8.52
N GLN A 92 32.87 -0.58 -7.24
CA GLN A 92 34.17 -0.10 -6.75
C GLN A 92 35.34 -0.79 -7.45
N LEU A 93 35.27 -2.11 -7.66
CA LEU A 93 36.28 -2.86 -8.40
C LEU A 93 36.39 -2.38 -9.85
N VAL A 94 35.27 -2.09 -10.52
CA VAL A 94 35.28 -1.48 -11.87
C VAL A 94 36.01 -0.14 -11.87
N HIS A 95 35.77 0.73 -10.88
CA HIS A 95 36.45 2.03 -10.79
C HIS A 95 37.96 1.88 -10.55
N VAL A 96 38.37 0.95 -9.67
CA VAL A 96 39.80 0.66 -9.42
C VAL A 96 40.47 0.12 -10.68
N ALA A 97 39.84 -0.82 -11.37
CA ALA A 97 40.37 -1.40 -12.60
C ALA A 97 40.51 -0.36 -13.73
N ASN A 98 39.52 0.51 -13.89
CA ASN A 98 39.58 1.64 -14.82
C ASN A 98 40.77 2.56 -14.53
N THR A 99 40.96 2.90 -13.26
CA THR A 99 42.08 3.74 -12.82
C THR A 99 43.43 3.08 -13.10
N ALA A 100 43.54 1.77 -12.85
CA ALA A 100 44.74 1.00 -13.14
C ALA A 100 45.05 0.91 -14.66
N ARG A 101 44.01 0.77 -15.50
CA ARG A 101 44.13 0.78 -16.97
C ARG A 101 44.65 2.12 -17.47
N VAL A 102 44.05 3.22 -17.04
CA VAL A 102 44.48 4.59 -17.44
C VAL A 102 45.91 4.87 -16.98
N ALA A 103 46.32 4.34 -15.83
CA ALA A 103 47.69 4.44 -15.35
C ALA A 103 48.69 3.49 -16.04
N GLY A 104 48.27 2.72 -17.06
CA GLY A 104 49.11 1.75 -17.78
C GLY A 104 49.52 0.53 -16.95
N ARG A 105 48.89 0.31 -15.79
CA ARG A 105 49.21 -0.79 -14.85
C ARG A 105 48.39 -2.06 -15.10
N LEU A 106 47.44 -2.00 -16.04
CA LEU A 106 46.58 -3.12 -16.41
C LEU A 106 46.50 -3.18 -17.94
N SER A 107 46.75 -4.37 -18.51
CA SER A 107 46.63 -4.56 -19.96
C SER A 107 45.17 -4.43 -20.40
N GLU A 108 44.94 -3.97 -21.63
CA GLU A 108 43.59 -3.84 -22.17
C GLU A 108 42.86 -5.19 -22.23
N SER A 109 43.54 -6.26 -22.65
CA SER A 109 42.97 -7.61 -22.69
C SER A 109 42.51 -8.09 -21.31
N THR A 110 43.30 -7.84 -20.27
CA THR A 110 42.97 -8.20 -18.88
C THR A 110 41.83 -7.32 -18.35
N PHE A 111 41.79 -6.05 -18.73
CA PHE A 111 40.73 -5.14 -18.32
C PHE A 111 39.37 -5.53 -18.91
N VAL A 112 39.32 -5.85 -20.21
CA VAL A 112 38.09 -6.31 -20.87
C VAL A 112 37.58 -7.60 -20.24
N ALA A 113 38.46 -8.60 -20.05
CA ALA A 113 38.08 -9.86 -19.40
C ALA A 113 37.54 -9.66 -17.97
N LEU A 114 38.13 -8.73 -17.21
CA LEU A 114 37.65 -8.38 -15.87
C LEU A 114 36.25 -7.74 -15.92
N VAL A 115 36.01 -6.82 -16.86
CA VAL A 115 34.71 -6.16 -17.00
C VAL A 115 33.62 -7.16 -17.36
N ASP A 116 33.90 -8.09 -18.30
CA ASP A 116 32.98 -9.15 -18.70
C ASP A 116 32.57 -10.03 -17.51
N GLU A 117 33.54 -10.44 -16.68
CA GLU A 117 33.29 -11.26 -15.49
C GLU A 117 32.44 -10.50 -14.45
N LEU A 118 32.71 -9.20 -14.23
CA LEU A 118 31.94 -8.36 -13.30
C LEU A 118 30.51 -8.12 -13.79
N GLU A 119 30.32 -7.98 -15.10
CA GLU A 119 29.00 -7.86 -15.71
C GLU A 119 28.20 -9.16 -15.57
N LEU A 120 28.83 -10.32 -15.80
CA LEU A 120 28.20 -11.64 -15.60
C LEU A 120 27.71 -11.82 -14.15
N ILE A 121 28.56 -11.52 -13.17
CA ILE A 121 28.19 -11.61 -11.75
C ILE A 121 27.02 -10.68 -11.44
N THR A 122 27.03 -9.45 -11.98
CA THR A 122 25.94 -8.48 -11.78
C THR A 122 24.62 -8.98 -12.35
N GLN A 123 24.64 -9.59 -13.54
CA GLN A 123 23.46 -10.17 -14.18
C GLN A 123 22.91 -11.36 -13.38
N LEU A 124 23.77 -12.27 -12.92
CA LEU A 124 23.37 -13.41 -12.08
C LEU A 124 22.70 -12.97 -10.77
N LEU A 125 23.26 -11.95 -10.11
CA LEU A 125 22.69 -11.39 -8.89
C LEU A 125 21.31 -10.76 -9.13
N LYS A 126 21.14 -9.99 -10.22
CA LYS A 126 19.85 -9.40 -10.61
C LYS A 126 18.82 -10.49 -10.95
N ALA A 127 19.21 -11.52 -11.69
CA ALA A 127 18.33 -12.62 -12.07
C ALA A 127 17.81 -13.39 -10.84
N HIS A 128 18.68 -13.60 -9.85
CA HIS A 128 18.28 -14.22 -8.59
C HIS A 128 17.36 -13.33 -7.75
N LEU A 129 17.50 -12.01 -7.79
CA LEU A 129 16.63 -11.07 -7.08
C LEU A 129 15.13 -11.22 -7.45
N HIS A 130 14.86 -11.53 -8.71
CA HIS A 130 13.51 -11.74 -9.22
C HIS A 130 12.89 -13.08 -8.81
N ARG A 131 13.68 -13.99 -8.22
CA ARG A 131 13.27 -15.34 -7.79
C ARG A 131 13.20 -15.49 -6.27
N VAL A 132 13.45 -14.41 -5.50
CA VAL A 132 13.31 -14.42 -4.04
C VAL A 132 11.89 -13.96 -3.68
N ASP A 133 11.05 -14.93 -3.33
CA ASP A 133 9.67 -14.73 -2.85
C ASP A 133 9.63 -13.99 -1.49
#